data_AF-A0A7V3ML81-F1
#
_entry.id   AF-A0A7V3ML81-F1
#
_cell.length_a   1.000
_cell.length_b   1.000
_cell.length_c   1.000
_cell.angle_alpha   90.00
_cell.angle_beta   90.00
_cell.angle_gamma   90.00
#
_symmetry.space_group_name_H-M   'P 1'
#
loop_
_entity.id
_entity.type
_entity.pdbx_description
1 polymer ?
#
loop_
_entity_poly.entity_id
_entity_poly.type
_entity_poly.pdbx_seq_one_letter_code
_entity_poly.pdbx_strand_id
1 'polypeptide(L)'
;MVDLRLPRTRHYNVTPRQPKGDGKLAINRPDFRNEALFDFSKPDVKQSMLDALAHVESRLGEEYKMVIDGKRIGAASAFVSRNPSNWDQTVSVFPKAGAAEAVQAVEA
;
A
#
# COMPACT_ATOMS: atom_id res chain seq x y z
N MET A 1 48.54 -29.46 19.33
CA MET A 1 47.84 -29.10 18.07
C MET A 1 46.36 -29.27 18.36
N VAL A 2 45.66 -28.20 18.71
CA VAL A 2 44.25 -28.24 19.16
C VAL A 2 43.36 -28.02 17.95
N ASP A 3 42.54 -29.02 17.62
CA ASP A 3 41.59 -29.00 16.51
C ASP A 3 40.45 -28.01 16.81
N LEU A 4 40.46 -26.85 16.13
CA LEU A 4 39.47 -25.79 16.25
C LEU A 4 38.28 -26.09 15.32
N ARG A 5 37.45 -27.06 15.66
CA ARG A 5 36.12 -27.22 15.02
C ARG A 5 35.08 -26.43 15.79
N LEU A 6 34.68 -25.28 15.23
CA LEU A 6 33.52 -24.52 15.68
C LEU A 6 32.25 -25.40 15.62
N PRO A 7 31.43 -25.45 16.67
CA PRO A 7 30.19 -26.21 16.63
C PRO A 7 29.22 -25.58 15.61
N ARG A 8 28.66 -26.44 14.75
CA ARG A 8 27.68 -26.09 13.71
C ARG A 8 26.51 -25.28 14.29
N THR A 9 26.11 -24.27 13.54
CA THR A 9 24.97 -23.37 13.77
C THR A 9 23.75 -24.15 14.27
N ARG A 10 23.20 -23.78 15.43
CA ARG A 10 21.91 -24.31 15.89
C ARG A 10 20.83 -23.89 14.90
N HIS A 11 20.32 -24.84 14.13
CA HIS A 11 19.06 -24.66 13.42
C HIS A 11 17.95 -24.55 14.47
N TYR A 12 17.42 -23.35 14.69
CA TYR A 12 16.21 -23.18 15.49
C TYR A 12 15.03 -23.68 14.64
N ASN A 13 14.53 -24.87 14.94
CA ASN A 13 13.20 -25.27 14.51
C ASN A 13 12.16 -24.45 15.28
N VAL A 14 11.75 -23.33 14.70
CA VAL A 14 10.55 -22.60 15.13
C VAL A 14 9.34 -23.35 14.57
N THR A 15 8.78 -24.25 15.36
CA THR A 15 7.45 -24.79 15.07
C THR A 15 6.45 -23.63 15.18
N PRO A 16 5.62 -23.35 14.16
CA PRO A 16 4.59 -22.33 14.26
C PRO A 16 3.71 -22.60 15.48
N ARG A 17 3.51 -21.61 16.35
CA ARG A 17 2.53 -21.72 17.44
C ARG A 17 1.16 -21.89 16.80
N GLN A 18 0.54 -23.05 16.99
CA GLN A 18 -0.87 -23.21 16.64
C GLN A 18 -1.70 -22.25 17.52
N PRO A 19 -2.59 -21.43 16.94
CA PRO A 19 -3.45 -20.57 17.72
C PRO A 19 -4.40 -21.44 18.54
N LYS A 20 -4.33 -21.35 19.87
CA LYS A 20 -5.31 -21.95 20.78
C LYS A 20 -6.58 -21.11 20.68
N GLY A 21 -7.58 -21.61 19.95
CA GLY A 21 -8.84 -20.90 19.70
C GLY A 21 -10.03 -21.77 20.07
N ASP A 22 -10.77 -21.32 21.08
CA ASP A 22 -11.95 -21.98 21.62
C ASP A 22 -13.14 -21.73 20.68
N GLY A 23 -13.53 -22.77 19.93
CA GLY A 23 -14.81 -22.92 19.21
C GLY A 23 -15.46 -21.66 18.60
N LYS A 24 -14.96 -21.17 17.46
CA LYS A 24 -15.72 -20.34 16.50
C LYS A 24 -15.22 -20.64 15.08
N LEU A 25 -16.15 -20.73 14.12
CA LEU A 25 -15.96 -21.11 12.70
C LEU A 25 -14.55 -20.82 12.18
N ALA A 26 -13.82 -21.87 11.80
CA ALA A 26 -12.52 -21.75 11.15
C ALA A 26 -12.69 -21.08 9.79
N ILE A 27 -12.57 -19.75 9.73
CA ILE A 27 -12.42 -19.04 8.47
C ILE A 27 -11.12 -19.54 7.86
N ASN A 28 -11.22 -20.41 6.85
CA ASN A 28 -10.08 -20.90 6.09
C ASN A 28 -9.50 -19.75 5.27
N ARG A 29 -8.60 -18.98 5.88
CA ARG A 29 -7.82 -17.93 5.23
C ARG A 29 -6.51 -18.55 4.74
N PRO A 30 -6.02 -18.16 3.56
CA PRO A 30 -4.72 -18.63 3.09
C PRO A 30 -3.63 -18.23 4.09
N ASP A 31 -2.58 -19.04 4.15
CA ASP A 31 -1.40 -18.70 4.92
C ASP A 31 -0.80 -17.39 4.42
N PHE A 32 -0.28 -16.59 5.35
CA PHE A 32 0.44 -15.37 5.01
C PHE A 32 1.64 -15.67 4.12
N ARG A 33 1.78 -14.93 3.03
CA ARG A 33 2.95 -14.96 2.15
C ARG A 33 3.28 -13.53 1.72
N ASN A 34 4.57 -13.20 1.65
CA ASN A 34 5.01 -11.93 1.09
C ASN A 34 4.68 -11.88 -0.41
N GLU A 35 4.31 -10.70 -0.90
CA GLU A 35 4.13 -10.43 -2.32
C GLU A 35 5.48 -10.50 -3.05
N ALA A 36 5.50 -11.12 -4.24
CA ALA A 36 6.72 -11.23 -5.03
C ALA A 36 7.04 -9.89 -5.69
N LEU A 37 8.32 -9.50 -5.67
CA LEU A 37 8.75 -8.31 -6.41
C LEU A 37 8.74 -8.58 -7.92
N PHE A 38 8.44 -7.54 -8.69
CA PHE A 38 8.55 -7.58 -10.14
C PHE A 38 10.01 -7.43 -10.61
N ASP A 39 10.40 -8.26 -11.58
CA ASP A 39 11.67 -8.14 -12.29
C ASP A 39 11.48 -7.34 -13.58
N PHE A 40 11.79 -6.05 -13.54
CA PHE A 40 11.64 -5.12 -14.66
C PHE A 40 12.69 -5.28 -15.76
N SER A 41 13.64 -6.23 -15.63
CA SER A 41 14.50 -6.62 -16.75
C SER A 41 13.73 -7.42 -17.81
N LYS A 42 12.60 -8.04 -17.43
CA LYS A 42 11.75 -8.80 -18.33
C LYS A 42 10.92 -7.86 -19.21
N PRO A 43 10.93 -8.04 -20.55
CA PRO A 43 10.23 -7.14 -21.48
C PRO A 43 8.74 -6.96 -21.17
N ASP A 44 8.00 -8.03 -20.89
CA ASP A 44 6.55 -7.97 -20.65
C ASP A 44 6.21 -7.17 -19.38
N VAL A 45 7.01 -7.34 -18.32
CA VAL A 45 6.85 -6.61 -17.05
C VAL A 45 7.15 -5.13 -17.26
N LYS A 46 8.21 -4.82 -18.01
CA LYS A 46 8.56 -3.46 -18.37
C LYS A 46 7.48 -2.78 -19.21
N GLN A 47 6.92 -3.48 -20.20
CA GLN A 47 5.85 -2.94 -21.04
C GLN A 47 4.60 -2.62 -20.22
N SER A 48 4.17 -3.54 -19.35
CA SER A 48 3.03 -3.31 -18.45
C SER A 48 3.22 -2.08 -17.56
N MET A 49 4.43 -1.85 -17.06
CA MET A 49 4.75 -0.63 -16.30
C MET A 49 4.65 0.64 -17.16
N LEU A 50 5.16 0.62 -18.38
CA LEU A 50 5.08 1.76 -19.30
C LEU A 50 3.62 2.08 -19.67
N ASP A 51 2.80 1.05 -19.90
CA ASP A 51 1.38 1.22 -20.18
C ASP A 51 0.64 1.81 -18.96
N ALA A 52 0.98 1.35 -17.76
CA ALA A 52 0.43 1.90 -16.52
C ALA A 52 0.84 3.36 -16.30
N LEU A 53 2.09 3.72 -16.61
CA LEU A 53 2.56 5.11 -16.56
C LEU A 53 1.79 5.98 -17.55
N ALA A 54 1.65 5.56 -18.82
CA ALA A 54 0.88 6.28 -19.83
C ALA A 54 -0.58 6.46 -19.42
N HIS A 55 -1.18 5.44 -18.80
CA HIS A 55 -2.53 5.54 -18.25
C HIS A 55 -2.62 6.59 -17.15
N VAL A 56 -1.72 6.58 -16.17
CA VAL A 56 -1.70 7.58 -15.09
C VAL A 56 -1.45 8.99 -15.65
N GLU A 57 -0.53 9.14 -16.60
CA GLU A 57 -0.25 10.41 -17.27
C GLU A 57 -1.51 11.01 -17.93
N SER A 58 -2.35 10.16 -18.53
CA SER A 58 -3.62 10.60 -19.14
C SER A 58 -4.65 11.13 -18.13
N ARG A 59 -4.42 10.92 -16.83
CA ARG A 59 -5.32 11.25 -15.71
C ARG A 59 -4.75 12.39 -14.83
N LEU A 60 -3.61 12.95 -15.19
CA LEU A 60 -2.99 14.02 -14.41
C LEU A 60 -3.88 15.27 -14.40
N GLY A 61 -3.89 15.95 -13.25
CA GLY A 61 -4.73 17.12 -13.02
C GLY A 61 -6.15 16.81 -12.55
N GLU A 62 -6.53 15.54 -12.42
CA GLU A 62 -7.85 15.17 -11.91
C GLU A 62 -8.09 15.65 -10.48
N GLU A 63 -9.33 16.06 -10.22
CA GLU A 63 -9.81 16.40 -8.88
C GLU A 63 -10.45 15.19 -8.22
N TYR A 64 -10.02 14.88 -7.00
CA TYR A 64 -10.57 13.79 -6.20
C TYR A 64 -11.43 14.33 -5.07
N LYS A 65 -12.26 13.46 -4.48
CA LYS A 65 -13.11 13.77 -3.33
C LYS A 65 -12.65 12.97 -2.11
N MET A 66 -12.87 13.51 -0.91
CA MET A 66 -12.71 12.74 0.32
C MET A 66 -13.80 11.68 0.42
N VAL A 67 -13.53 10.63 1.19
CA VAL A 67 -14.53 9.60 1.49
C VAL A 67 -14.76 9.56 2.98
N ILE A 68 -15.99 9.82 3.41
CA ILE A 68 -16.45 9.76 4.81
C ILE A 68 -17.75 8.96 4.82
N ASP A 69 -17.86 7.94 5.66
CA ASP A 69 -19.02 7.03 5.71
C ASP A 69 -19.37 6.44 4.31
N GLY A 70 -18.34 6.06 3.54
CA GLY A 70 -18.48 5.58 2.16
C GLY A 70 -18.97 6.63 1.13
N LYS A 71 -19.25 7.87 1.54
CA LYS A 71 -19.75 8.96 0.69
C LYS A 71 -18.60 9.83 0.19
N ARG A 72 -18.68 10.25 -1.07
CA ARG A 72 -17.69 11.17 -1.69
C ARG A 72 -18.04 12.63 -1.39
N ILE A 73 -17.22 13.31 -0.61
CA ILE A 73 -17.45 14.67 -0.11
C ILE A 73 -16.34 15.61 -0.62
N GLY A 74 -16.72 16.81 -1.04
CA GLY A 74 -15.79 17.89 -1.39
C GLY A 74 -15.38 18.72 -0.16
N ALA A 75 -14.71 19.85 -0.37
CA ALA A 75 -14.47 20.84 0.67
C ALA A 75 -14.53 22.25 0.07
N ALA A 76 -14.62 23.27 0.92
CA ALA A 76 -14.62 24.67 0.48
C ALA A 76 -13.29 25.13 -0.13
N SER A 77 -12.19 24.44 0.17
CA SER A 77 -10.88 24.72 -0.41
C SER A 77 -10.19 23.42 -0.82
N ALA A 78 -9.18 23.53 -1.68
CA ALA A 78 -8.41 22.41 -2.19
C ALA A 78 -6.90 22.70 -2.14
N PHE A 79 -6.09 21.66 -2.29
CA PHE A 79 -4.65 21.77 -2.46
C PHE A 79 -4.18 20.92 -3.65
N VAL A 80 -3.08 21.35 -4.25
CA VAL A 80 -2.51 20.74 -5.45
C VAL A 80 -1.38 19.79 -5.04
N SER A 81 -1.46 18.54 -5.46
CA SER A 81 -0.34 17.59 -5.41
C SER A 81 0.45 17.68 -6.72
N ARG A 82 1.73 18.02 -6.63
CA ARG A 82 2.60 18.25 -7.80
C ARG A 82 3.63 17.14 -7.94
N ASN A 83 4.06 16.91 -9.18
CA ASN A 83 5.09 15.93 -9.47
C ASN A 83 6.46 16.46 -8.97
N PRO A 84 7.15 15.77 -8.04
CA PRO A 84 8.46 16.23 -7.57
C PRO A 84 9.57 16.16 -8.65
N SER A 85 9.39 15.34 -9.69
CA SER A 85 10.30 15.27 -10.83
C SER A 85 10.06 16.38 -11.87
N ASN A 86 8.89 17.03 -11.84
CA ASN A 86 8.56 18.18 -12.67
C ASN A 86 7.51 19.06 -11.96
N TRP A 87 7.96 20.13 -11.31
CA TRP A 87 7.10 20.98 -10.47
C TRP A 87 6.00 21.74 -11.22
N ASP A 88 6.10 21.89 -12.54
CA ASP A 88 5.05 22.52 -13.35
C ASP A 88 3.89 21.54 -13.66
N GLN A 89 4.07 20.25 -13.37
CA GLN A 89 3.05 19.22 -13.60
C GLN A 89 2.23 18.97 -12.33
N THR A 90 0.92 19.24 -12.42
CA THR A 90 -0.05 18.83 -11.40
C THR A 90 -0.38 17.35 -11.54
N VAL A 91 -0.17 16.58 -10.47
CA VAL A 91 -0.60 15.18 -10.43
C VAL A 91 -2.08 15.10 -10.17
N SER A 92 -2.56 15.76 -9.11
CA SER A 92 -3.98 15.75 -8.74
C SER A 92 -4.33 16.95 -7.85
N VAL A 93 -5.62 17.23 -7.73
CA VAL A 93 -6.16 18.21 -6.80
C VAL A 93 -7.03 17.51 -5.76
N PHE A 94 -6.82 17.82 -4.48
CA PHE A 94 -7.55 17.21 -3.37
C PHE A 94 -8.26 18.27 -2.53
N PRO A 95 -9.47 18.01 -2.01
CA PRO A 95 -10.12 18.86 -1.05
C PRO A 95 -9.28 18.98 0.23
N LYS A 96 -9.22 20.17 0.78
CA LYS A 96 -8.58 20.48 2.05
C LYS A 96 -9.63 20.42 3.15
N ALA A 97 -9.66 19.29 3.87
CA ALA A 97 -10.55 19.10 5.02
C ALA A 97 -10.35 20.18 6.09
N GLY A 98 -11.44 20.67 6.65
CA GLY A 98 -11.46 21.49 7.85
C GLY A 98 -11.91 20.70 9.07
N ALA A 99 -12.15 21.43 10.17
CA ALA A 99 -12.61 20.82 11.42
C ALA A 99 -13.98 20.13 11.28
N ALA A 100 -14.88 20.67 10.45
CA ALA A 100 -16.21 20.11 10.24
C ALA A 100 -16.15 18.73 9.57
N GLU A 101 -15.36 18.59 8.50
CA GLU A 101 -15.16 17.31 7.83
C GLU A 101 -14.42 16.31 8.73
N ALA A 102 -13.48 16.78 9.57
CA ALA A 102 -12.80 15.93 10.55
C ALA A 102 -13.78 15.38 11.61
N VAL A 103 -14.65 16.23 12.17
CA VAL A 103 -15.71 15.79 13.10
C VAL A 103 -16.63 14.80 12.41
N GLN A 104 -17.08 15.09 11.19
CA GLN A 104 -17.92 14.18 10.41
C GLN A 104 -17.27 12.81 10.22
N ALA A 105 -15.95 12.75 10.01
CA ALA A 105 -15.22 11.50 9.84
C ALA A 105 -15.07 10.69 11.13
N VAL A 106 -14.99 11.35 12.29
CA VAL A 106 -14.89 10.69 13.60
C VAL A 106 -16.24 10.13 14.06
N GLU A 107 -17.33 10.85 13.77
CA GLU A 107 -18.70 10.48 14.17
C GLU A 107 -19.40 9.51 13.20
N ALA A 108 -18.75 9.18 12.09
CA ALA A 108 -19.26 8.28 11.05
C ALA A 108 -19.26 6.81 11.45
#